data_AF-A0A7C1YFB6-F1
#
_entry.id   AF-A0A7C1YFB6-F1
#
_cell.length_a   1.000
_cell.length_b   1.000
_cell.length_c   1.000
_cell.angle_alpha   90.00
_cell.angle_beta   90.00
_cell.angle_gamma   90.00
#
_symmetry.space_group_name_H-M   'P 1'
#
loop_
_entity.id
_entity.type
_entity.pdbx_description
1 polymer ?
#
loop_
_entity_poly.entity_id
_entity_poly.type
_entity_poly.pdbx_seq_one_letter_code
_entity_poly.pdbx_strand_id
1 'polypeptide(L)' 'MPAKFILLPGKSIEQSHLVRIPEHYDAMEAFRHTTGLIAGVEEANPDYTWEDIEEALEAQGFETVEYVLGPEVD' A
#
# COMPACT_ATOMS: atom_id res chain seq x y z
N MET A 1 18.95 0.91 8.67
CA MET A 1 18.14 2.11 8.32
C MET A 1 16.76 1.92 8.93
N PRO A 2 16.02 2.99 9.31
CA PRO A 2 14.66 2.82 9.82
C PRO A 2 13.77 2.24 8.72
N ALA A 3 12.88 1.31 9.09
CA ALA A 3 11.87 0.80 8.18
C ALA A 3 10.92 1.94 7.78
N LYS A 4 10.54 1.97 6.50
CA LYS A 4 9.61 2.95 5.94
C LYS A 4 8.31 2.23 5.63
N PHE A 5 7.18 2.89 5.90
CA PHE A 5 5.86 2.37 5.64
C PHE A 5 5.03 3.42 4.91
N ILE A 6 4.09 2.96 4.10
CA ILE A 6 3.05 3.77 3.49
C ILE A 6 1.70 3.25 3.96
N LEU A 7 0.85 4.16 4.42
CA LEU A 7 -0.55 3.84 4.69
C LEU A 7 -1.34 4.12 3.42
N LEU A 8 -2.00 3.09 2.89
CA LEU A 8 -2.91 3.18 1.75
C LEU A 8 -4.33 3.38 2.31
N PRO A 9 -4.89 4.60 2.21
CA PRO A 9 -6.20 4.87 2.78
C PRO A 9 -7.30 4.23 1.93
N GLY A 10 -8.20 3.51 2.58
CA GLY A 10 -9.45 3.05 1.99
C GLY A 10 -10.58 4.08 2.12
N LYS A 11 -11.80 3.71 1.67
CA LYS A 11 -13.00 4.54 1.90
C LYS A 11 -13.43 4.54 3.37
N SER A 12 -13.05 3.50 4.10
CA SER A 12 -13.15 3.42 5.56
C SER A 12 -11.81 3.02 6.17
N ILE A 13 -11.76 3.10 7.49
CA ILE A 13 -10.55 2.82 8.25
C ILE A 13 -10.19 1.32 8.24
N GLU A 14 -11.21 0.46 8.16
CA GLU A 14 -11.10 -1.00 8.03
C GLU A 14 -10.62 -1.43 6.64
N GLN A 15 -10.69 -0.52 5.66
CA GLN A 15 -10.21 -0.73 4.29
C GLN A 15 -8.85 -0.10 4.05
N SER A 16 -8.19 0.36 5.11
CA SER A 16 -6.86 0.93 5.00
C SER A 16 -5.82 -0.18 5.20
N HIS A 17 -4.71 -0.06 4.48
CA HIS A 17 -3.67 -1.08 4.47
C HIS A 17 -2.32 -0.43 4.75
N LEU A 18 -1.57 -0.99 5.70
CA LEU A 18 -0.21 -0.55 5.98
C LEU A 18 0.75 -1.44 5.20
N VAL A 19 1.62 -0.82 4.41
CA VAL A 19 2.55 -1.52 3.54
C VAL A 19 3.97 -1.06 3.83
N ARG A 20 4.89 -2.00 4.03
CA ARG A 20 6.31 -1.73 4.18
C ARG A 20 6.93 -1.44 2.82
N ILE A 21 7.71 -0.35 2.77
CA ILE A 21 8.42 0.09 1.58
C ILE A 21 9.76 -0.66 1.47
N PRO A 22 10.08 -1.24 0.30
CA PRO A 22 11.38 -1.85 0.04
C PRO A 22 12.55 -0.89 0.29
N GLU A 23 13.70 -1.40 0.74
CA GLU A 23 14.83 -0.55 1.14
C GLU A 23 15.37 0.34 0.01
N HIS A 24 15.22 -0.10 -1.24
CA HIS A 24 15.74 0.57 -2.42
C HIS A 24 14.88 1.74 -2.93
N TYR A 25 13.64 1.90 -2.45
CA TYR A 25 12.79 3.03 -2.82
C TYR A 25 12.94 4.18 -1.84
N ASP A 26 13.00 5.43 -2.31
CA ASP A 26 12.66 6.58 -1.47
C ASP A 26 11.14 6.70 -1.24
N ALA A 27 10.71 7.61 -0.34
CA ALA A 27 9.29 7.74 0.00
C ALA A 27 8.42 8.26 -1.17
N MET A 28 8.96 9.15 -2.00
CA MET A 28 8.23 9.74 -3.13
C MET A 28 8.17 8.77 -4.31
N GLU A 29 9.25 8.03 -4.55
CA GLU A 29 9.32 6.93 -5.51
C GLU A 29 8.33 5.83 -5.13
N ALA A 30 8.32 5.41 -3.86
CA ALA A 30 7.36 4.44 -3.36
C ALA A 30 5.92 4.92 -3.57
N PHE A 31 5.61 6.17 -3.19
CA PHE A 31 4.29 6.76 -3.41
C PHE A 31 3.87 6.69 -4.87
N ARG A 32 4.71 7.19 -5.79
CA ARG A 32 4.41 7.19 -7.23
C ARG A 32 4.26 5.77 -7.77
N HIS A 33 5.12 4.84 -7.35
CA HIS A 33 5.09 3.46 -7.82
C HIS A 33 3.83 2.74 -7.36
N THR A 34 3.48 2.86 -6.08
CA THR A 34 2.23 2.31 -5.54
C THR A 34 1.00 2.90 -6.24
N THR A 35 0.96 4.21 -6.50
CA THR A 35 -0.14 4.81 -7.29
C THR A 35 -0.25 4.19 -8.68
N GLY A 36 0.88 4.00 -9.37
CA GLY A 36 0.90 3.42 -10.71
C GLY A 36 0.45 1.95 -10.72
N LEU A 37 0.87 1.15 -9.74
CA LEU A 37 0.46 -0.24 -9.60
C LEU A 37 -1.04 -0.37 -9.36
N ILE A 38 -1.57 0.41 -8.41
CA ILE A 38 -3.01 0.42 -8.10
C ILE A 38 -3.80 0.77 -9.36
N ALA A 39 -3.47 1.89 -10.03
CA ALA A 39 -4.16 2.30 -11.25
C ALA A 39 -4.10 1.23 -12.36
N GLY A 40 -2.98 0.53 -12.49
CA GLY A 40 -2.83 -0.57 -13.45
C GLY A 40 -3.74 -1.77 -13.15
N VAL A 41 -3.90 -2.13 -11.87
CA VAL A 41 -4.83 -3.18 -11.43
C VAL A 41 -6.28 -2.76 -11.70
N GLU A 42 -6.64 -1.53 -11.31
CA GLU A 42 -7.98 -0.97 -11.51
C GLU A 42 -8.39 -0.90 -12.99
N GLU A 43 -7.45 -0.54 -13.88
CA GLU A 43 -7.70 -0.48 -15.32
C GLU A 43 -7.85 -1.89 -15.93
N ALA A 44 -7.05 -2.86 -15.46
CA ALA A 44 -7.07 -4.22 -15.98
C ALA A 44 -8.31 -5.02 -15.54
N ASN A 45 -8.82 -4.77 -14.33
CA ASN A 45 -9.96 -5.48 -13.76
C ASN A 45 -10.91 -4.51 -13.04
N PRO A 46 -12.09 -4.18 -13.61
CA PRO A 46 -13.09 -3.34 -12.95
C PRO A 46 -13.66 -3.93 -11.64
N ASP A 47 -13.58 -5.25 -11.48
CA ASP A 47 -14.05 -5.99 -10.31
C ASP A 47 -12.87 -6.39 -9.40
N TYR A 48 -11.77 -5.62 -9.43
CA TYR A 48 -10.60 -5.88 -8.60
C TYR A 48 -10.94 -5.92 -7.11
N THR A 49 -10.12 -6.68 -6.39
CA THR A 49 -10.15 -6.86 -4.94
C THR A 49 -8.88 -6.29 -4.32
N TRP A 50 -8.82 -6.24 -2.98
CA TRP A 50 -7.57 -5.85 -2.31
C TRP A 50 -6.45 -6.84 -2.63
N GLU A 51 -6.77 -8.12 -2.69
CA GLU A 51 -5.84 -9.21 -2.97
C GLU A 51 -5.13 -9.00 -4.32
N ASP A 52 -5.83 -8.49 -5.34
CA ASP A 52 -5.22 -8.17 -6.64
C ASP A 52 -4.18 -7.03 -6.54
N ILE A 53 -4.44 -6.04 -5.68
CA ILE A 53 -3.51 -4.93 -5.42
C ILE A 53 -2.32 -5.42 -4.59
N GLU A 54 -2.58 -6.23 -3.57
CA GLU A 54 -1.57 -6.83 -2.70
C GLU A 54 -0.58 -7.68 -3.51
N GLU A 55 -1.08 -8.57 -4.37
CA GLU A 55 -0.22 -9.37 -5.25
C GLU A 55 0.67 -8.49 -6.15
N ALA A 56 0.12 -7.39 -6.69
CA ALA A 56 0.88 -6.45 -7.52
C ALA A 56 1.97 -5.70 -6.71
N LEU A 57 1.68 -5.35 -5.46
CA LEU A 57 2.64 -4.72 -4.54
C LEU A 57 3.75 -5.70 -4.12
N GLU A 58 3.38 -6.92 -3.73
CA GLU A 58 4.30 -7.99 -3.33
C GLU A 58 5.25 -8.37 -4.47
N ALA A 59 4.75 -8.41 -5.71
CA ALA A 59 5.57 -8.64 -6.90
C ALA A 59 6.67 -7.56 -7.10
N GLN A 60 6.52 -6.40 -6.47
CA GLN A 60 7.51 -5.31 -6.45
C GLN A 60 8.31 -5.23 -5.14
N GLY A 61 8.13 -6.21 -4.25
CA GLY A 61 8.86 -6.35 -3.00
C GLY A 61 8.27 -5.58 -1.82
N PHE A 62 7.11 -4.94 -2.00
CA PHE A 62 6.35 -4.37 -0.89
C PHE A 62 5.77 -5.49 -0.03
N GLU A 63 5.50 -5.22 1.24
CA GLU A 63 5.00 -6.22 2.20
C GLU A 63 3.84 -5.61 2.98
N THR A 64 2.65 -6.21 2.91
CA THR A 64 1.51 -5.80 3.76
C THR A 64 1.78 -6.18 5.21
N VAL A 65 1.47 -5.29 6.13
CA VAL A 65 1.73 -5.48 7.57
C VAL A 65 0.44 -5.29 8.35
N GLU A 66 0.14 -6.25 9.23
CA GLU A 66 -0.93 -6.10 10.20
C GLU A 66 -0.63 -4.91 11.12
N TYR A 67 -1.61 -4.04 11.32
CA TYR A 67 -1.46 -2.85 12.13
C TYR A 67 -2.69 -2.59 12.97
N VAL A 68 -2.49 -1.90 14.09
CA VAL A 68 -3.56 -1.39 14.95
C VAL A 68 -3.50 0.11 14.90
N LEU A 69 -4.63 0.72 14.59
CA LEU A 69 -4.76 2.17 14.67
C LEU A 69 -4.87 2.56 16.14
N GLY A 70 -3.91 3.39 16.55
CA GLY A 70 -3.89 3.95 17.89
C GLY A 70 -5.03 4.96 18.11
N PRO A 71 -5.17 5.45 19.35
CA PRO A 71 -6.12 6.52 19.65
C PRO A 71 -5.80 7.76 18.82
N GLU A 72 -6.83 8.53 18.50
CA GLU A 72 -6.68 9.89 17.99
C GLU A 72 -5.87 10.71 19.00
N VAL A 73 -4.88 11.44 18.51
CA VAL A 73 -4.04 12.34 19.30
C VAL A 73 -4.19 13.70 18.64
N ASP A 74 -4.68 14.69 19.39
CA ASP A 74 -5.01 16.06 18.94
C ASP A 74 -3.97 16.69 17.99
#